data_AF-A0A820ISX6-F1
#
_entry.id   AF-A0A820ISX6-F1
#
_cell.length_a   1.000
_cell.length_b   1.000
_cell.length_c   1.000
_cell.angle_alpha   90.00
_cell.angle_beta   90.00
_cell.angle_gamma   90.00
#
_symmetry.space_group_name_H-M   'P 1'
#
loop_
_entity.id
_entity.type
_entity.pdbx_description
1 polymer ?
#
loop_
_entity_poly.entity_id
_entity_poly.type
_entity_poly.pdbx_seq_one_letter_code
_entity_poly.pdbx_strand_id
1 'polypeptide(L)'
;MNMGEGKTSVILPMLAVSLSSSDSSLVRVVVLKSLFPTNYQSLRYKLGGLLNRCVFHFSCRRDMNFNDEQINQIFNRLKQGL
;
A
#
# COMPACT_ATOMS: atom_id res chain seq x y z
N MET A 1 18.73 16.21 9.44
CA MET A 1 17.88 15.02 9.23
C MET A 1 18.27 14.42 7.88
N ASN A 2 18.93 13.25 7.87
CA ASN A 2 19.49 12.71 6.63
C ASN A 2 18.41 11.99 5.82
N MET A 3 18.07 12.57 4.66
CA MET A 3 17.22 11.99 3.62
C MET A 3 18.10 11.13 2.70
N GLY A 4 17.62 9.97 2.25
CA GLY A 4 18.35 9.10 1.30
C GLY A 4 18.89 7.79 1.86
N GLU A 5 18.86 7.57 3.17
CA GLU A 5 19.29 6.30 3.80
C GLU A 5 18.31 5.13 3.61
N GLY A 6 17.25 5.34 2.81
CA GLY A 6 16.31 4.27 2.48
C GLY A 6 15.30 3.93 3.58
N LYS A 7 15.07 4.82 4.57
CA LYS A 7 14.06 4.61 5.64
C LYS A 7 12.70 4.15 5.09
N THR A 8 12.15 4.85 4.11
CA THR A 8 10.88 4.45 3.45
C THR A 8 11.02 3.13 2.70
N SER A 9 12.16 2.88 2.07
CA SER A 9 12.41 1.63 1.36
C SER A 9 12.45 0.43 2.32
N VAL A 10 12.98 0.59 3.53
CA VAL A 10 13.20 -0.53 4.48
C VAL A 10 12.04 -0.69 5.47
N ILE A 11 11.62 0.39 6.13
CA ILE A 11 10.66 0.34 7.22
C ILE A 11 9.24 0.15 6.71
N LEU A 12 8.87 0.83 5.61
CA LEU A 12 7.49 0.81 5.11
C LEU A 12 7.01 -0.59 4.71
N PRO A 13 7.78 -1.41 3.96
CA PRO A 13 7.38 -2.79 3.66
C PRO A 13 7.25 -3.66 4.92
N MET A 14 8.16 -3.52 5.90
CA MET A 14 8.08 -4.27 7.15
C MET A 14 6.80 -3.94 7.91
N LEU A 15 6.49 -2.65 8.03
CA LEU A 15 5.28 -2.19 8.69
C LEU A 15 4.01 -2.65 7.96
N ALA A 16 4.01 -2.56 6.63
CA ALA A 16 2.87 -2.99 5.81
C ALA A 16 2.56 -4.48 5.98
N VAL A 17 3.59 -5.33 6.01
CA VAL A 17 3.42 -6.77 6.25
C VAL A 17 2.93 -7.02 7.68
N SER A 18 3.56 -6.40 8.68
CA SER A 18 3.20 -6.60 10.08
C SER A 18 1.74 -6.21 10.36
N LEU A 19 1.29 -5.07 9.80
CA LEU A 19 -0.07 -4.55 10.02
C LEU A 19 -1.13 -5.23 9.15
N SER A 20 -0.75 -5.92 8.07
CA SER A 20 -1.66 -6.70 7.21
C SER A 20 -1.69 -8.19 7.55
N SER A 21 -1.41 -8.53 8.82
CA SER A 21 -1.30 -9.92 9.27
C SER A 21 -2.65 -10.60 9.50
N SER A 22 -3.75 -9.84 9.58
CA SER A 22 -5.11 -10.38 9.71
C SER A 22 -5.92 -10.17 8.43
N ASP A 23 -6.84 -11.10 8.13
CA ASP A 23 -7.72 -11.01 6.96
C ASP A 23 -8.71 -9.83 7.03
N SER A 24 -8.87 -9.23 8.21
CA SER A 24 -9.70 -8.04 8.45
C SER A 24 -8.92 -6.72 8.45
N SER A 25 -7.60 -6.75 8.23
CA SER A 25 -6.74 -5.56 8.30
C SER A 25 -6.27 -5.11 6.93
N LEU A 26 -6.57 -3.85 6.59
CA LEU A 26 -6.08 -3.19 5.38
C LEU A 26 -5.16 -2.03 5.75
N VAL A 27 -3.95 -2.06 5.19
CA VAL A 27 -2.94 -1.03 5.43
C VAL A 27 -2.95 -0.04 4.28
N ARG A 28 -3.12 1.24 4.61
CA ARG A 28 -3.04 2.33 3.64
C ARG A 28 -1.70 3.03 3.74
N VAL A 29 -0.99 3.11 2.62
CA VAL A 29 0.19 3.96 2.47
C VAL A 29 -0.21 5.22 1.72
N VAL A 30 -0.10 6.38 2.37
CA VAL A 30 -0.41 7.68 1.77
C VAL A 30 0.89 8.44 1.51
N VAL A 31 1.11 8.82 0.26
CA VAL A 31 2.28 9.58 -0.18
C VAL A 31 1.86 10.77 -1.04
N LEU A 32 2.75 11.76 -1.17
CA LEU A 32 2.56 12.85 -2.13
C LEU A 32 2.52 12.27 -3.55
N LYS A 33 1.76 12.91 -4.45
CA LYS A 33 1.61 12.47 -5.84
C LYS A 33 2.96 12.32 -6.56
N SER A 34 3.92 13.20 -6.30
CA SER A 34 5.28 13.13 -6.87
C SER A 34 6.10 11.94 -6.37
N LEU A 35 5.83 11.46 -5.15
CA LEU A 35 6.53 10.33 -4.53
C LEU A 35 5.89 8.98 -4.85
N PHE A 36 4.66 8.98 -5.38
CA PHE A 36 3.90 7.77 -5.66
C PHE A 36 4.63 6.79 -6.59
N PRO A 37 5.15 7.19 -7.77
CA PRO A 37 5.77 6.23 -8.69
C PRO A 37 6.94 5.48 -8.04
N THR A 38 7.83 6.20 -7.37
CA THR A 38 9.01 5.64 -6.70
C THR A 38 8.62 4.71 -5.54
N ASN A 39 7.66 5.11 -4.72
CA ASN A 39 7.20 4.30 -3.57
C ASN A 39 6.45 3.04 -4.05
N TYR A 40 5.59 3.18 -5.06
CA TYR A 40 4.84 2.06 -5.63
C TYR A 40 5.78 1.03 -6.25
N GLN A 41 6.77 1.46 -7.03
CA GLN A 41 7.75 0.54 -7.61
C GLN A 41 8.54 -0.22 -6.54
N SER A 42 8.98 0.47 -5.48
CA SER A 42 9.72 -0.15 -4.37
C SER A 42 8.85 -1.17 -3.62
N LEU A 43 7.60 -0.81 -3.29
CA LEU A 43 6.66 -1.71 -2.61
C LEU A 43 6.28 -2.91 -3.49
N ARG A 44 6.02 -2.70 -4.78
CA ARG A 44 5.70 -3.78 -5.72
C ARG A 44 6.85 -4.78 -5.80
N TYR A 45 8.09 -4.30 -5.92
CA TYR A 45 9.26 -5.18 -5.99
C TYR A 45 9.42 -6.01 -4.71
N LYS A 46 9.32 -5.38 -3.54
CA LYS A 46 9.55 -6.06 -2.25
C LYS A 46 8.39 -6.95 -1.81
N LEU A 47 7.17 -6.44 -1.87
CA LEU A 47 6.00 -7.18 -1.41
C LEU A 47 5.48 -8.12 -2.50
N GLY A 48 5.27 -7.60 -3.71
CA GLY A 48 4.77 -8.40 -4.83
C GLY A 48 5.79 -9.35 -5.43
N GLY A 49 7.06 -8.92 -5.54
CA GLY A 49 8.13 -9.75 -6.09
C GLY A 49 8.70 -10.75 -5.07
N LEU A 50 9.18 -10.28 -3.92
CA LEU A 50 9.89 -11.16 -2.96
C LEU A 50 8.95 -11.95 -2.04
N LEU A 51 7.83 -11.35 -1.61
CA LEU A 51 6.91 -11.97 -0.65
C LEU A 51 5.63 -12.51 -1.30
N ASN A 52 5.50 -12.39 -2.63
CA ASN A 52 4.30 -12.76 -3.39
C ASN A 52 2.99 -12.19 -2.81
N ARG A 53 3.05 -10.97 -2.24
CA ARG A 53 1.90 -10.25 -1.69
C ARG A 53 1.41 -9.21 -2.68
N CYS A 54 0.14 -9.31 -3.06
CA CYS A 54 -0.47 -8.36 -4.00
C CYS A 54 -0.48 -6.93 -3.44
N VAL A 55 0.01 -5.98 -4.24
CA VAL A 55 -0.02 -4.55 -3.93
C VAL A 55 -0.99 -3.87 -4.87
N PHE A 56 -2.12 -3.42 -4.34
CA PHE A 56 -3.11 -2.65 -5.09
C PHE A 56 -2.89 -1.15 -4.90
N HIS A 57 -3.17 -0.37 -5.94
CA HIS A 57 -3.17 1.09 -5.85
C HIS A 57 -4.48 1.64 -6.43
N PHE A 58 -4.98 2.70 -5.83
CA PHE A 58 -6.08 3.48 -6.39
C PHE A 58 -5.92 4.94 -5.99
N SER A 59 -6.40 5.85 -6.83
CA SER A 59 -6.38 7.28 -6.51
C SER A 59 -7.50 7.61 -5.52
N CYS A 60 -7.17 8.27 -4.43
CA CYS A 60 -8.14 8.77 -3.45
C CYS A 60 -7.77 10.16 -2.96
N ARG A 61 -8.77 10.89 -2.47
CA ARG A 61 -8.52 12.13 -1.72
C ARG A 61 -8.08 11.79 -0.30
N ARG A 62 -7.25 12.63 0.32
CA ARG A 62 -6.76 12.40 1.69
C ARG A 62 -7.87 12.45 2.74
N ASP A 63 -8.90 13.25 2.50
CA ASP A 63 -10.08 13.43 3.35
C ASP A 63 -11.18 12.38 3.09
N MET A 64 -10.90 11.40 2.23
CA MET A 64 -11.84 10.32 1.96
C MET A 64 -11.84 9.35 3.14
N ASN A 65 -12.89 9.43 3.96
CA ASN A 65 -13.22 8.41 4.95
C ASN A 65 -13.93 7.26 4.26
N PHE A 66 -13.42 6.05 4.46
CA PHE A 66 -14.05 4.83 3.96
C PHE A 66 -14.64 4.07 5.14
N ASN A 67 -15.88 3.62 4.99
CA ASN A 67 -16.45 2.61 5.87
C ASN A 67 -16.10 1.19 5.35
N ASP A 68 -16.38 0.18 6.17
CA ASP A 68 -16.05 -1.21 5.85
C ASP A 68 -16.72 -1.68 4.55
N GLU A 69 -17.94 -1.22 4.28
CA GLU A 69 -18.67 -1.56 3.06
C GLU A 69 -17.97 -1.03 1.81
N GLN A 70 -17.60 0.25 1.79
CA GLN A 70 -16.86 0.88 0.69
C GLN A 70 -15.50 0.23 0.47
N ILE A 71 -14.81 -0.12 1.56
CA ILE A 71 -13.53 -0.83 1.50
C ILE A 71 -13.69 -2.19 0.83
N ASN A 72 -14.70 -2.96 1.22
CA ASN A 72 -14.99 -4.27 0.61
C ASN A 72 -15.35 -4.13 -0.87
N GLN A 73 -16.13 -3.11 -1.24
CA GLN A 73 -16.46 -2.83 -2.64
C GLN A 73 -15.20 -2.49 -3.46
N ILE A 74 -14.30 -1.66 -2.93
CA ILE A 74 -13.04 -1.30 -3.59
C ILE A 74 -12.17 -2.56 -3.75
N PHE A 75 -12.04 -3.36 -2.69
CA PHE A 75 -11.25 -4.59 -2.71
C PHE A 75 -11.77 -5.59 -3.75
N ASN A 76 -13.09 -5.80 -3.81
CA ASN A 76 -13.71 -6.69 -4.79
C ASN A 76 -13.48 -6.21 -6.23
N ARG A 77 -13.58 -4.89 -6.48
CA ARG A 77 -13.28 -4.32 -7.80
C ARG A 77 -11.82 -4.49 -8.19
N LEU A 78 -10.89 -4.31 -7.25
CA LEU A 78 -9.46 -4.49 -7.49
C LEU A 78 -9.10 -5.96 -7.74
N LYS A 79 -9.79 -6.91 -7.11
CA LYS A 79 -9.63 -8.35 -7.34
C LYS A 79 -10.12 -8.80 -8.72
N GLN A 80 -11.17 -8.18 -9.26
CA GLN A 80 -11.73 -8.54 -10.57
C GLN A 80 -10.87 -8.08 -11.76
N GLY A 81 -9.91 -7.19 -11.53
CA GLY A 81 -9.00 -6.68 -12.56
C GLY A 81 -7.69 -7.48 -12.75
N LEU A 82 -7.57 -8.64 -12.08
CA LEU A 82 -6.48 -9.62 -12.22
C LEU A 82 -6.97 -10.83 -13.02
#